data_AF-A0A4Y8M2U8-F1
#
_entry.id   AF-A0A4Y8M2U8-F1
#
_cell.length_a   1.000
_cell.length_b   1.000
_cell.length_c   1.000
_cell.angle_alpha   90.00
_cell.angle_beta   90.00
_cell.angle_gamma   90.00
#
_symmetry.space_group_name_H-M   'P 1'
#
loop_
_entity.id
_entity.type
_entity.pdbx_description
1 polymer ?
#
loop_
_entity_poly.entity_id
_entity_poly.type
_entity_poly.pdbx_seq_one_letter_code
_entity_poly.pdbx_strand_id
1 'polypeptide(L)'
;MAVTFTGWMLYAMWGVLGLMALDFLVGMFKSLKAKKIDHHLVLGVLKDLLYYVFPLLMLSSLTALDSTGWIVKTGFFVGAVGVIWKYLMDIKSKIL
;
A
#
# COMPACT_ATOMS: atom_id res chain seq x y z
N MET A 1 -19.99 -4.33 -7.06
CA MET A 1 -19.26 -5.18 -6.11
C MET A 1 -18.57 -4.27 -5.10
N ALA A 2 -18.99 -4.30 -3.83
CA ALA A 2 -18.23 -3.66 -2.77
C ALA A 2 -17.13 -4.61 -2.34
N VAL A 3 -15.87 -4.18 -2.38
CA VAL A 3 -14.75 -4.94 -1.80
C VAL A 3 -14.88 -4.82 -0.29
N THR A 4 -15.60 -5.76 0.33
CA THR A 4 -15.81 -5.76 1.78
C THR A 4 -14.61 -6.38 2.47
N PHE A 5 -13.63 -5.55 2.80
CA PHE A 5 -12.58 -5.93 3.73
C PHE A 5 -13.20 -6.19 5.11
N THR A 6 -13.09 -7.42 5.60
CA THR A 6 -13.56 -7.79 6.94
C THR A 6 -12.39 -8.19 7.83
N GLY A 7 -12.51 -7.89 9.12
CA GLY A 7 -11.52 -8.25 10.14
C GLY A 7 -10.10 -7.76 9.83
N TRP A 8 -9.13 -8.64 9.99
CA TRP A 8 -7.70 -8.35 9.89
C TRP A 8 -7.23 -7.84 8.52
N MET A 9 -7.93 -8.20 7.43
CA MET A 9 -7.57 -7.75 6.09
C MET A 9 -7.85 -6.25 5.89
N LEU A 10 -8.89 -5.72 6.57
CA LEU A 10 -9.17 -4.29 6.58
C LEU A 10 -8.04 -3.52 7.26
N TYR A 11 -7.63 -3.96 8.45
CA TYR A 11 -6.56 -3.29 9.19
C TYR A 11 -5.22 -3.34 8.45
N ALA A 12 -4.91 -4.44 7.78
CA ALA A 12 -3.73 -4.53 6.92
C ALA A 12 -3.77 -3.53 5.76
N MET A 13 -4.92 -3.39 5.08
CA MET A 13 -5.10 -2.38 4.03
C MET A 13 -4.98 -0.96 4.57
N TRP A 14 -5.51 -0.68 5.76
CA TRP A 14 -5.33 0.61 6.43
C TRP A 14 -3.85 0.90 6.70
N GLY A 15 -3.09 -0.11 7.13
CA GLY A 15 -1.64 0.03 7.29
C GLY A 15 -0.93 0.34 5.98
N VAL A 16 -1.23 -0.39 4.91
CA VAL A 16 -0.68 -0.17 3.56
C VAL A 16 -0.99 1.23 3.05
N LEU A 17 -2.27 1.62 3.02
CA LEU A 17 -2.71 2.91 2.50
C LEU A 17 -2.24 4.07 3.40
N GLY A 18 -2.25 3.88 4.72
CA GLY A 18 -1.77 4.88 5.67
C GLY A 18 -0.30 5.19 5.50
N LEU A 19 0.56 4.16 5.39
CA LEU A 19 1.98 4.36 5.16
C LEU A 19 2.28 4.92 3.78
N MET A 20 1.56 4.49 2.75
CA MET A 20 1.64 5.06 1.42
C MET A 20 1.32 6.56 1.41
N ALA A 21 0.24 6.96 2.10
CA ALA A 21 -0.14 8.36 2.23
C ALA A 21 0.92 9.16 3.01
N LEU A 22 1.45 8.61 4.10
CA LEU A 22 2.53 9.24 4.86
C LEU A 22 3.80 9.43 4.01
N ASP A 23 4.20 8.43 3.25
CA ASP A 23 5.36 8.49 2.36
C ASP A 23 5.22 9.57 1.28
N PHE A 24 4.02 9.70 0.72
CA PHE A 24 3.67 10.76 -0.21
C PHE A 24 3.73 12.14 0.46
N LEU A 25 3.13 12.31 1.63
CA LEU A 25 3.11 13.59 2.35
C LEU A 25 4.52 14.04 2.75
N VAL A 26 5.37 13.12 3.22
CA VAL A 26 6.78 13.40 3.55
C VAL A 26 7.55 13.81 2.30
N GLY A 27 7.38 13.08 1.19
CA GLY A 27 8.00 13.42 -0.10
C GLY A 27 7.56 14.79 -0.63
N MET A 28 6.26 15.07 -0.57
CA MET A 28 5.68 16.34 -0.99
C MET A 28 6.19 17.50 -0.14
N PHE A 29 6.21 17.36 1.19
CA PHE A 29 6.72 18.40 2.09
C PHE A 29 8.19 18.74 1.81
N LYS A 30 9.02 17.74 1.52
CA LYS A 30 10.42 17.95 1.09
C LYS A 30 10.53 18.66 -0.25
N SER A 31 9.75 18.24 -1.24
CA SER A 31 9.72 18.85 -2.58
C SER A 31 9.31 20.33 -2.51
N LEU A 32 8.31 20.66 -1.68
CA LEU A 32 7.89 22.04 -1.43
C LEU A 32 9.00 22.86 -0.77
N LYS A 33 9.68 22.32 0.25
CA LYS A 33 10.85 22.98 0.86
C LYS A 33 11.98 23.23 -0.13
N ALA A 34 12.20 22.31 -1.07
CA ALA A 34 13.20 22.43 -2.13
C ALA A 34 12.75 23.33 -3.30
N LYS A 35 11.53 23.87 -3.28
CA LYS A 35 10.91 24.67 -4.36
C LYS A 35 10.91 23.97 -5.73
N LYS A 36 10.89 22.63 -5.75
CA LYS A 36 10.85 21.82 -6.96
C LYS A 36 9.63 20.93 -6.91
N ILE A 37 8.58 21.29 -7.66
CA ILE A 37 7.41 20.42 -7.81
C ILE A 37 7.76 19.33 -8.82
N ASP A 38 7.83 18.09 -8.35
CA ASP A 38 8.17 16.95 -9.17
C ASP A 38 6.92 16.10 -9.46
N HIS A 39 6.58 16.00 -10.75
CA HIS A 39 5.47 15.17 -11.23
C HIS A 39 5.68 13.68 -10.93
N HIS A 40 6.93 13.24 -10.73
CA HIS A 40 7.25 11.88 -10.31
C HIS A 40 6.67 11.53 -8.94
N LEU A 41 6.40 12.50 -8.05
CA LEU A 41 5.76 12.23 -6.76
C LEU A 41 4.33 11.71 -6.93
N VAL A 42 3.54 12.40 -7.76
CA VAL A 42 2.14 12.02 -8.00
C VAL A 42 2.07 10.74 -8.82
N LEU A 43 2.84 10.65 -9.91
CA LEU A 43 2.87 9.46 -10.75
C LEU A 43 3.39 8.23 -10.01
N GLY A 44 4.32 8.41 -9.06
CA GLY A 44 4.80 7.35 -8.19
C GLY A 44 3.69 6.74 -7.33
N VAL A 45 2.86 7.58 -6.69
CA VAL A 45 1.69 7.13 -5.91
C VAL A 45 0.69 6.41 -6.79
N LEU A 46 0.36 6.94 -7.99
CA LEU A 46 -0.58 6.27 -8.90
C LEU A 46 -0.05 4.91 -9.36
N LYS A 47 1.25 4.83 -9.66
CA LYS A 47 1.93 3.58 -10.00
C LYS A 47 1.83 2.60 -8.84
N ASP A 48 2.20 3.01 -7.64
CA ASP A 48 2.17 2.14 -6.46
C ASP A 48 0.74 1.67 -6.12
N LEU A 49 -0.30 2.49 -6.36
CA LEU A 49 -1.69 2.06 -6.22
C LEU A 49 -2.01 0.91 -7.17
N LEU A 50 -1.52 0.98 -8.40
CA LEU A 50 -1.73 -0.05 -9.41
C LEU A 50 -0.89 -1.32 -9.15
N TYR A 51 0.34 -1.18 -8.67
CA TYR A 51 1.27 -2.31 -8.54
C TYR A 51 1.28 -2.96 -7.15
N TYR A 52 0.80 -2.26 -6.11
CA TYR A 52 0.79 -2.79 -4.74
C TYR A 52 -0.63 -2.94 -4.21
N VAL A 53 -1.44 -1.87 -4.27
CA VAL A 53 -2.80 -1.91 -3.70
C VAL A 53 -3.72 -2.77 -4.56
N PHE A 54 -3.74 -2.58 -5.88
CA PHE A 54 -4.63 -3.33 -6.75
C PHE A 54 -4.43 -4.86 -6.67
N PRO A 55 -3.20 -5.41 -6.70
CA PRO A 55 -2.99 -6.83 -6.47
C PRO A 55 -3.51 -7.33 -5.11
N LEU A 56 -3.38 -6.53 -4.03
CA LEU A 56 -3.95 -6.87 -2.73
C LEU A 56 -5.49 -6.87 -2.75
N LEU A 57 -6.11 -5.93 -3.47
CA LEU A 57 -7.56 -5.92 -3.72
C LEU A 57 -8.01 -7.16 -4.52
N MET A 58 -7.20 -7.59 -5.49
CA MET A 58 -7.48 -8.81 -6.26
C MET A 58 -7.39 -10.05 -5.37
N LEU A 59 -6.31 -10.19 -4.60
CA LEU A 59 -6.15 -11.30 -3.65
C LEU A 59 -7.31 -11.34 -2.65
N SER A 60 -7.74 -10.19 -2.13
CA SER A 60 -8.89 -10.16 -1.22
C SER A 60 -10.18 -10.66 -1.87
N SER A 61 -10.41 -10.28 -3.13
CA SER A 61 -11.57 -10.74 -3.91
C SER A 61 -11.51 -12.24 -4.22
N LEU A 62 -10.31 -12.79 -4.41
CA LEU A 62 -10.10 -14.22 -4.67
C LEU A 62 -10.28 -15.09 -3.43
N THR A 63 -10.34 -14.52 -2.22
CA THR A 63 -10.57 -15.31 -0.99
C THR A 63 -11.89 -16.08 -1.01
N ALA A 64 -12.91 -15.60 -1.75
CA ALA A 64 -14.19 -16.29 -1.91
C ALA A 64 -14.07 -17.59 -2.72
N LEU A 65 -13.01 -17.74 -3.52
CA LEU A 65 -12.74 -18.92 -4.35
C LEU A 65 -11.82 -19.93 -3.64
N ASP A 66 -11.23 -19.57 -2.50
CA ASP A 66 -10.30 -20.41 -1.76
C ASP A 66 -11.05 -21.37 -0.83
N SER A 67 -11.24 -22.61 -1.30
CA SER A 67 -11.87 -23.68 -0.52
C SER A 67 -11.07 -24.12 0.71
N THR A 68 -9.75 -23.84 0.74
CA THR A 68 -8.90 -24.14 1.90
C THR A 68 -9.06 -23.09 3.00
N GLY A 69 -9.51 -21.89 2.64
CA GLY A 69 -9.79 -20.78 3.54
C GLY A 69 -8.57 -20.03 4.10
N TRP A 70 -7.33 -20.45 3.76
CA TRP A 70 -6.10 -19.87 4.30
C TRP A 70 -5.03 -19.52 3.26
N ILE A 71 -4.98 -20.17 2.10
CA ILE A 71 -3.90 -19.97 1.10
C ILE A 71 -3.92 -18.54 0.58
N VAL A 72 -5.07 -18.07 0.08
CA VAL A 72 -5.18 -16.73 -0.52
C VAL A 72 -5.02 -15.64 0.54
N LYS A 73 -5.53 -15.88 1.76
CA LYS A 73 -5.34 -14.97 2.90
C LYS A 73 -3.87 -14.84 3.28
N THR A 74 -3.13 -15.93 3.27
CA THR A 74 -1.69 -15.91 3.58
C THR A 74 -0.94 -15.09 2.53
N GLY A 75 -1.22 -15.31 1.23
CA GLY A 75 -0.66 -14.49 0.16
C GLY A 75 -0.96 -13.00 0.32
N PHE A 76 -2.22 -12.67 0.68
CA PHE A 76 -2.61 -11.29 0.98
C PHE A 76 -1.79 -10.69 2.13
N PHE A 77 -1.65 -11.38 3.26
CA PHE A 77 -0.91 -10.84 4.41
C PHE A 77 0.59 -10.73 4.15
N VAL A 78 1.20 -11.70 3.45
CA VAL A 78 2.61 -11.61 3.03
C VAL A 78 2.81 -10.40 2.12
N GLY A 79 1.93 -10.20 1.14
CA GLY A 79 1.96 -9.02 0.27
C GLY A 79 1.80 -7.72 1.06
N ALA A 80 0.82 -7.64 1.96
CA ALA A 80 0.56 -6.45 2.76
C ALA A 80 1.76 -6.09 3.66
N VAL A 81 2.36 -7.08 4.34
CA VAL A 81 3.57 -6.87 5.15
C VAL A 81 4.74 -6.40 4.29
N GLY A 82 4.92 -6.98 3.10
CA GLY A 82 5.95 -6.54 2.15
C GLY A 82 5.79 -5.07 1.76
N VAL A 83 4.57 -4.63 1.46
CA VAL A 83 4.28 -3.24 1.10
C VAL A 83 4.47 -2.30 2.30
N ILE A 84 4.02 -2.70 3.50
CA ILE A 84 4.26 -1.96 4.74
C ILE A 84 5.76 -1.75 4.96
N TRP A 85 6.55 -2.83 4.86
CA TRP A 85 7.99 -2.78 5.06
C TRP A 85 8.67 -1.85 4.06
N LYS A 86 8.28 -1.92 2.78
CA LYS A 86 8.74 -1.01 1.72
C LYS A 86 8.51 0.46 2.11
N TYR A 87 7.29 0.84 2.50
CA TYR A 87 7.02 2.24 2.85
C TYR A 87 7.71 2.69 4.14
N LEU A 88 7.90 1.80 5.13
CA LEU A 88 8.70 2.13 6.31
C LEU A 88 10.16 2.45 5.92
N MET A 89 10.75 1.68 5.01
CA MET A 89 12.10 1.93 4.51
C MET A 89 12.18 3.23 3.68
N ASP A 90 11.23 3.46 2.79
CA ASP A 90 11.16 4.68 1.97
C ASP A 90 11.06 5.92 2.85
N ILE A 91 10.12 5.93 3.82
CA ILE A 91 9.96 7.03 4.77
C ILE A 91 11.24 7.23 5.57
N LYS A 92 11.86 6.16 6.08
CA LYS A 92 13.12 6.25 6.82
C LYS A 92 14.23 6.90 5.98
N SER A 93 14.39 6.48 4.73
CA SER A 93 15.37 7.07 3.80
C SER A 93 15.09 8.53 3.44
N LYS A 94 13.81 8.94 3.54
CA LYS A 94 13.44 10.33 3.38
C LYS A 94 13.71 11.11 4.66
N ILE A 95 13.49 10.59 5.85
CA ILE A 95 13.63 11.42 7.06
C ILE A 95 15.10 11.52 7.53
N LEU A 96 15.85 10.42 7.42
CA LEU A 96 17.23 10.27 7.90
C LEU A 96 18.23 10.70 6.82
#